data_AF-L0AWW6-F1
#
_entry.id   AF-L0AWW6-F1
#
_cell.length_a   1.000
_cell.length_b   1.000
_cell.length_c   1.000
_cell.angle_alpha   90.00
_cell.angle_beta   90.00
_cell.angle_gamma   90.00
#
_symmetry.space_group_name_H-M   'P 1'
#
loop_
_entity.id
_entity.type
_entity.pdbx_description
1 polymer ?
#
loop_
_entity_poly.entity_id
_entity_poly.type
_entity_poly.pdbx_seq_one_letter_code
_entity_poly.pdbx_strand_id
1 'polypeptide(L)'
;MSSFILSILSLFIFALSSLKVIADRGTDRLAINLDISEPNRLEIDVDPSLQVPNGTNYAIKSYASLFHVIGDVTDAGRSIIGRNPEALGRFVFVVLREDGTKYVRVTDTYCIETRNSPRDVEEFIRKPFNLYYSKIYRAPIEVDVRRQITNHLVKLEETQYPELGTRIKIYSVQDSMTDEVTIGTVRYGACVLDRRIEGLIERRVEMTESRNPEITIVSKYRNGYIVAKSYNFSDESNSFHLADTAKTFMSLRE
;
A
#
# COMPACT_ATOMS: atom_id res chain seq x y z
N MET A 1 -45.46 35.13 -31.37
CA MET A 1 -45.14 33.86 -30.66
C MET A 1 -43.74 33.32 -30.94
N SER A 2 -43.06 33.64 -32.06
CA SER A 2 -41.70 33.11 -32.33
C SER A 2 -40.57 33.70 -31.47
N SER A 3 -40.71 34.92 -30.95
CA SER A 3 -39.67 35.58 -30.12
C SER A 3 -39.50 34.93 -28.73
N PHE A 4 -40.55 34.33 -28.16
CA PHE A 4 -40.49 33.71 -26.84
C PHE A 4 -39.72 32.36 -26.85
N ILE A 5 -39.75 31.64 -27.97
CA ILE A 5 -39.09 30.33 -28.12
C ILE A 5 -37.57 30.49 -28.23
N LEU A 6 -37.09 31.56 -28.89
CA LEU A 6 -35.66 31.87 -29.01
C LEU A 6 -35.02 32.23 -27.66
N SER A 7 -35.75 32.88 -26.76
CA SER A 7 -35.25 33.26 -25.43
C SER A 7 -35.01 32.04 -24.52
N ILE A 8 -35.96 31.09 -24.50
CA ILE A 8 -35.86 29.86 -23.69
C ILE A 8 -34.71 28.96 -24.16
N LEU A 9 -34.48 28.88 -25.48
CA LEU A 9 -33.36 28.10 -26.03
C LEU A 9 -31.99 28.70 -25.64
N SER A 10 -31.88 30.03 -25.57
CA SER A 10 -30.64 30.70 -25.14
C SER A 10 -30.30 30.46 -23.67
N LEU A 11 -31.32 30.41 -22.80
CA LEU A 11 -31.16 30.13 -21.38
C LEU A 11 -30.70 28.69 -21.14
N PHE A 12 -31.18 27.75 -21.97
CA PHE A 12 -30.78 26.34 -21.91
C PHE A 12 -29.33 26.13 -22.36
N ILE A 13 -28.86 26.87 -23.37
CA ILE A 13 -27.46 26.83 -23.81
C ILE A 13 -26.54 27.45 -22.75
N PHE A 14 -26.97 28.53 -22.08
CA PHE A 14 -26.21 29.11 -20.96
C PHE A 14 -26.13 28.16 -19.75
N ALA A 15 -27.24 27.50 -19.38
CA ALA A 15 -27.26 26.51 -18.30
C ALA A 15 -26.42 25.26 -18.62
N LEU A 16 -26.40 24.80 -19.87
CA LEU A 16 -25.53 23.70 -20.30
C LEU A 16 -24.05 24.09 -20.33
N SER A 17 -23.73 25.36 -20.63
CA SER A 17 -22.35 25.86 -20.59
C SER A 17 -21.84 26.08 -19.15
N SER A 18 -22.70 26.46 -18.20
CA SER A 18 -22.33 26.60 -16.79
C SER A 18 -22.20 25.25 -16.07
N LEU A 19 -22.88 24.19 -16.54
CA LEU A 19 -22.68 22.82 -16.07
C LEU A 19 -21.33 22.21 -16.50
N LYS A 20 -20.72 22.68 -17.58
CA LYS A 20 -19.39 22.23 -18.03
C LYS A 20 -18.22 22.82 -17.23
N VAL A 21 -18.44 23.89 -16.46
CA VAL A 21 -17.39 24.54 -15.64
C VAL A 21 -17.09 23.75 -14.36
N ILE A 22 -17.88 22.71 -14.03
CA ILE A 22 -17.68 21.89 -12.83
C ILE A 22 -16.79 20.65 -13.11
N ALA A 23 -16.44 20.38 -14.37
CA ALA A 23 -15.73 19.16 -14.77
C ALA A 23 -14.21 19.31 -14.97
N ASP A 24 -13.64 20.52 -14.81
CA ASP A 24 -12.20 20.70 -14.72
C ASP A 24 -11.77 20.78 -13.25
N ARG A 25 -12.01 19.70 -12.51
CA ARG A 25 -11.46 19.50 -11.16
C ARG A 25 -10.00 19.06 -11.21
N GLY A 26 -9.25 19.47 -12.23
CA GLY A 26 -7.81 19.65 -12.14
C GLY A 26 -7.53 20.86 -11.25
N THR A 27 -7.92 20.81 -9.97
CA THR A 27 -7.51 21.85 -9.03
C THR A 27 -5.99 21.88 -9.03
N ASP A 28 -5.41 22.95 -9.57
CA ASP A 28 -3.99 23.30 -9.47
C ASP A 28 -3.64 23.47 -7.99
N ARG A 29 -3.44 22.35 -7.30
CA ARG A 29 -2.98 22.34 -5.93
C ARG A 29 -1.54 22.83 -5.93
N LEU A 30 -1.25 23.77 -5.04
CA LEU A 30 0.09 24.28 -4.85
C LEU A 30 0.96 23.17 -4.26
N ALA A 31 1.98 22.78 -5.00
CA ALA A 31 2.92 21.77 -4.55
C ALA A 31 3.83 22.35 -3.46
N ILE A 32 3.86 21.71 -2.29
CA ILE A 32 4.80 22.02 -1.21
C ILE A 32 5.89 20.96 -1.23
N ASN A 33 7.11 21.35 -1.61
CA ASN A 33 8.26 20.45 -1.57
C ASN A 33 8.59 20.08 -0.12
N LEU A 34 8.82 18.80 0.10
CA LEU A 34 9.15 18.21 1.38
C LEU A 34 10.63 17.82 1.39
N ASP A 35 11.41 18.35 2.33
CA ASP A 35 12.71 17.79 2.71
C ASP A 35 12.54 17.05 4.05
N ILE A 36 12.70 15.73 4.03
CA ILE A 36 12.52 14.88 5.22
C ILE A 36 13.66 15.02 6.25
N SER A 37 14.70 15.79 5.94
CA SER A 37 15.78 16.13 6.87
C SER A 37 15.58 17.47 7.59
N GLU A 38 14.68 18.32 7.08
CA GLU A 38 14.40 19.64 7.62
C GLU A 38 13.33 19.59 8.72
N PRO A 39 13.32 20.58 9.64
CA PRO A 39 12.24 20.73 10.61
C PRO A 39 10.91 21.05 9.93
N ASN A 40 9.82 20.85 10.67
CA ASN A 40 8.46 20.90 10.15
C ASN A 40 8.10 22.27 9.52
N ARG A 41 7.37 22.23 8.39
CA ARG A 41 6.77 23.40 7.74
C ARG A 41 5.35 23.64 8.27
N LEU A 42 4.83 24.86 8.11
CA LEU A 42 3.54 25.23 8.69
C LEU A 42 2.38 24.38 8.16
N GLU A 43 2.45 23.95 6.90
CA GLU A 43 1.39 23.23 6.18
C GLU A 43 1.52 21.70 6.23
N ILE A 44 2.65 21.19 6.72
CA ILE A 44 2.94 19.76 6.79
C ILE A 44 2.69 19.27 8.22
N ASP A 45 1.91 18.21 8.30
CA ASP A 45 1.68 17.44 9.51
C ASP A 45 2.80 16.40 9.61
N VAL A 46 3.42 16.29 10.78
CA VAL A 46 4.52 15.36 11.05
C VAL A 46 4.19 14.61 12.32
N ASP A 47 3.79 13.35 12.15
CA ASP A 47 3.34 12.50 13.25
C ASP A 47 4.27 11.29 13.40
N PRO A 48 4.73 10.95 14.61
CA PRO A 48 5.40 9.68 14.85
C PRO A 48 4.43 8.52 14.57
N SER A 49 4.98 7.41 14.08
CA SER A 49 4.21 6.20 13.84
C SER A 49 3.80 5.52 15.14
N LEU A 50 2.58 4.98 15.17
CA LEU A 50 2.09 4.21 16.31
C LEU A 50 2.47 2.73 16.21
N GLN A 51 2.65 2.22 14.99
CA GLN A 51 2.92 0.80 14.73
C GLN A 51 4.40 0.51 14.49
N VAL A 52 5.16 1.47 13.97
CA VAL A 52 6.55 1.25 13.54
C VAL A 52 7.50 2.14 14.35
N PRO A 53 8.39 1.54 15.16
CA PRO A 53 9.42 2.29 15.88
C PRO A 53 10.27 3.15 14.92
N ASN A 54 10.56 4.38 15.33
CA ASN A 54 11.26 5.39 14.53
C ASN A 54 10.59 5.72 13.18
N GLY A 55 9.32 5.34 13.01
CA GLY A 55 8.51 5.73 11.88
C GLY A 55 8.00 7.16 12.03
N THR A 56 8.01 7.93 10.95
CA THR A 56 7.47 9.29 10.89
C THR A 56 6.59 9.43 9.66
N ASN A 57 5.34 9.85 9.86
CA ASN A 57 4.36 10.11 8.83
C ASN A 57 4.35 11.60 8.50
N TYR A 58 4.37 11.93 7.20
CA TYR A 58 4.26 13.28 6.67
C TYR A 58 3.02 13.36 5.78
N ALA A 59 2.18 14.36 6.04
CA ALA A 59 0.97 14.61 5.25
C ALA A 59 0.71 16.13 5.17
N ILE A 60 -0.05 16.58 4.17
CA ILE A 60 -0.59 17.94 4.23
C ILE A 60 -1.63 18.02 5.35
N LYS A 61 -1.59 19.07 6.17
CA LYS A 61 -2.58 19.31 7.22
C LYS A 61 -4.00 19.39 6.64
N SER A 62 -4.98 18.91 7.40
CA SER A 62 -6.37 18.82 6.94
C SER A 62 -6.92 20.14 6.39
N TYR A 63 -6.65 21.28 7.05
CA TYR A 63 -7.10 22.61 6.59
C TYR A 63 -6.42 23.08 5.29
N ALA A 64 -5.23 22.57 4.96
CA ALA A 64 -4.48 22.93 3.76
C ALA A 64 -4.69 21.94 2.60
N SER A 65 -5.22 20.75 2.87
CA SER A 65 -5.34 19.62 1.93
C SER A 65 -6.22 19.87 0.70
N LEU A 66 -7.07 20.90 0.74
CA LEU A 66 -7.88 21.32 -0.40
C LEU A 66 -7.07 22.09 -1.45
N PHE A 67 -6.02 22.79 -1.02
CA PHE A 67 -5.25 23.72 -1.87
C PHE A 67 -3.80 23.30 -2.07
N HIS A 68 -3.29 22.36 -1.25
CA HIS A 68 -1.90 21.93 -1.27
C HIS A 68 -1.78 20.42 -1.42
N VAL A 69 -0.66 20.00 -1.99
CA VAL A 69 -0.21 18.61 -2.08
C VAL A 69 1.29 18.57 -1.83
N ILE A 70 1.82 17.47 -1.28
CA ILE A 70 3.28 17.31 -1.20
C ILE A 70 3.81 17.21 -2.64
N GLY A 71 4.79 18.07 -2.96
CA GLY A 71 5.47 18.13 -4.23
C GLY A 71 6.64 17.15 -4.30
N ASP A 72 7.82 17.67 -4.63
CA ASP A 72 9.05 16.90 -4.63
C ASP A 72 9.40 16.45 -3.21
N VAL A 73 9.89 15.22 -3.09
CA VAL A 73 10.36 14.66 -1.81
C VAL A 73 11.88 14.54 -1.88
N THR A 74 12.56 15.15 -0.90
CA THR A 74 14.01 15.24 -0.82
C THR A 74 14.51 14.84 0.57
N ASP A 75 15.79 14.48 0.70
CA ASP A 75 16.50 14.26 1.97
C ASP A 75 17.84 14.98 1.91
N ALA A 76 17.99 16.05 2.70
CA ALA A 76 19.14 16.94 2.71
C ALA A 76 19.46 17.48 1.31
N GLY A 77 18.43 18.04 0.65
CA GLY A 77 18.50 18.59 -0.70
C GLY A 77 18.66 17.56 -1.84
N ARG A 78 18.71 16.26 -1.55
CA ARG A 78 18.79 15.21 -2.58
C ARG A 78 17.41 14.68 -2.93
N SER A 79 17.07 14.67 -4.21
CA SER A 79 15.78 14.14 -4.69
C SER A 79 15.64 12.63 -4.43
N ILE A 80 14.49 12.25 -3.88
CA ILE A 80 14.04 10.86 -3.75
C ILE A 80 13.05 10.54 -4.87
N ILE A 81 12.00 11.36 -4.98
CA ILE A 81 10.97 11.25 -6.02
C ILE A 81 10.43 12.65 -6.35
N GLY A 82 10.16 12.88 -7.63
CA GLY A 82 9.56 14.14 -8.11
C GLY A 82 8.06 14.23 -7.86
N ARG A 83 7.52 15.44 -7.99
CA ARG A 83 6.07 15.71 -7.97
C ARG A 83 5.35 14.85 -9.01
N ASN A 84 4.21 14.29 -8.60
CA ASN A 84 3.22 13.73 -9.51
C ASN A 84 2.08 14.75 -9.68
N PRO A 85 1.89 15.34 -10.87
CA PRO A 85 0.85 16.34 -11.10
C PRO A 85 -0.57 15.75 -11.08
N GLU A 86 -0.72 14.44 -11.26
CA GLU A 86 -2.02 13.76 -11.26
C GLU A 86 -2.47 13.34 -9.86
N ALA A 87 -1.55 13.33 -8.90
CA ALA A 87 -1.85 12.97 -7.51
C ALA A 87 -2.65 14.08 -6.83
N LEU A 88 -3.77 13.70 -6.21
CA LEU A 88 -4.55 14.62 -5.39
C LEU A 88 -4.00 14.72 -3.97
N GLY A 89 -3.55 13.59 -3.43
CA GLY A 89 -2.88 13.52 -2.15
C GLY A 89 -1.56 12.79 -2.31
N ARG A 90 -0.60 13.16 -1.46
CA ARG A 90 0.66 12.46 -1.32
C ARG A 90 0.99 12.35 0.16
N PHE A 91 1.37 11.15 0.57
CA PHE A 91 1.76 10.80 1.94
C PHE A 91 3.17 10.24 1.90
N VAL A 92 4.02 10.67 2.83
CA VAL A 92 5.39 10.17 2.93
C VAL A 92 5.56 9.54 4.30
N PHE A 93 6.07 8.32 4.33
CA PHE A 93 6.38 7.59 5.55
C PHE A 93 7.88 7.28 5.56
N VAL A 94 8.56 7.64 6.64
CA VAL A 94 10.01 7.50 6.78
C VAL A 94 10.32 6.65 8.00
N VAL A 95 11.22 5.67 7.87
CA VAL A 95 11.71 4.86 8.99
C VAL A 95 13.23 4.94 9.03
N LEU A 96 13.79 5.34 10.17
CA LEU A 96 15.22 5.23 10.45
C LEU A 96 15.49 3.96 11.24
N ARG A 97 16.16 2.99 10.62
CA ARG A 97 16.51 1.71 11.24
C ARG A 97 17.75 1.83 12.11
N GLU A 98 17.95 0.86 12.99
CA GLU A 98 19.08 0.83 13.94
C GLU A 98 20.45 0.78 13.26
N ASP A 99 20.55 0.15 12.09
CA ASP A 99 21.76 0.12 11.28
C ASP A 99 22.05 1.43 10.55
N GLY A 100 21.19 2.45 10.69
CA GLY A 100 21.25 3.73 10.00
C GLY A 100 20.65 3.71 8.58
N THR A 101 20.09 2.58 8.16
CA THR A 101 19.34 2.50 6.90
C THR A 101 18.06 3.31 7.02
N LYS A 102 17.80 4.15 6.02
CA LYS A 102 16.59 4.97 5.93
C LYS A 102 15.66 4.38 4.86
N TYR A 103 14.47 3.98 5.28
CA TYR A 103 13.39 3.53 4.41
C TYR A 103 12.40 4.68 4.20
N VAL A 104 11.96 4.88 2.97
CA VAL A 104 10.99 5.91 2.60
C VAL A 104 9.92 5.30 1.71
N ARG A 105 8.66 5.47 2.09
CA ARG A 105 7.49 5.09 1.30
C ARG A 105 6.70 6.32 0.91
N VAL A 106 6.46 6.49 -0.37
CA VAL A 106 5.63 7.57 -0.92
C VAL A 106 4.34 6.96 -1.46
N THR A 107 3.20 7.43 -0.97
CA THR A 107 1.88 6.99 -1.39
C THR A 107 1.13 8.13 -2.03
N ASP A 108 0.91 8.03 -3.34
CA ASP A 108 0.05 8.94 -4.09
C ASP A 108 -1.40 8.44 -4.06
N THR A 109 -2.35 9.36 -3.93
CA THR A 109 -3.78 9.07 -4.00
C THR A 109 -4.40 9.83 -5.15
N TYR A 110 -5.30 9.17 -5.88
CA TYR A 110 -5.98 9.75 -7.04
C TYR A 110 -7.50 9.78 -6.79
N CYS A 111 -8.23 10.72 -7.40
CA CYS A 111 -9.69 10.63 -7.42
C CYS A 111 -10.09 9.73 -8.58
N ILE A 112 -10.91 8.73 -8.27
CA ILE A 112 -11.84 8.18 -9.24
C ILE A 112 -13.22 8.62 -8.77
N GLU A 113 -14.15 8.85 -9.69
CA GLU A 113 -15.56 9.11 -9.38
C GLU A 113 -16.20 8.02 -8.47
N THR A 114 -15.54 6.86 -8.34
CA THR A 114 -15.93 5.78 -7.46
C THR A 114 -15.34 5.93 -6.05
N ARG A 115 -16.00 5.37 -5.03
CA ARG A 115 -15.58 5.44 -3.60
C ARG A 115 -14.14 4.94 -3.30
N ASN A 116 -13.46 4.36 -4.29
CA ASN A 116 -12.15 3.77 -4.16
C ASN A 116 -11.14 4.61 -4.94
N SER A 117 -10.45 5.51 -4.23
CA SER A 117 -9.26 6.18 -4.75
C SER A 117 -8.14 5.15 -4.93
N PRO A 118 -7.70 4.85 -6.17
CA PRO A 118 -6.54 4.04 -6.37
C PRO A 118 -5.36 4.77 -5.72
N ARG A 119 -4.37 4.00 -5.34
CA ARG A 119 -3.13 4.55 -4.80
C ARG A 119 -1.99 4.04 -5.64
N ASP A 120 -0.88 4.75 -5.59
CA ASP A 120 0.38 4.24 -6.08
C ASP A 120 1.41 4.36 -4.96
N VAL A 121 2.08 3.26 -4.67
CA VAL A 121 3.01 3.14 -3.55
C VAL A 121 4.38 2.82 -4.10
N GLU A 122 5.28 3.77 -3.89
CA GLU A 122 6.69 3.64 -4.20
C GLU A 122 7.51 3.56 -2.91
N GLU A 123 8.46 2.64 -2.88
CA GLU A 123 9.32 2.41 -1.72
C GLU A 123 10.77 2.58 -2.13
N PHE A 124 11.52 3.24 -1.27
CA PHE A 124 12.91 3.62 -1.45
C PHE A 124 13.72 3.29 -0.21
N ILE A 125 15.00 2.99 -0.41
CA ILE A 125 15.92 2.69 0.68
C ILE A 125 17.26 3.41 0.45
N ARG A 126 17.85 3.90 1.54
CA ARG A 126 19.22 4.43 1.56
C ARG A 126 19.99 3.82 2.71
N LYS A 127 21.00 3.01 2.38
CA LYS A 127 21.95 2.45 3.35
C LYS A 127 22.89 3.56 3.88
N PRO A 128 23.52 3.41 5.07
CA PRO A 128 24.32 4.48 5.70
C PRO A 128 25.41 5.08 4.83
N PHE A 129 26.07 4.25 4.01
CA PHE A 129 27.17 4.66 3.14
C PHE A 129 26.73 4.99 1.70
N ASN A 130 25.44 4.83 1.40
CA ASN A 130 24.90 5.14 0.09
C ASN A 130 24.51 6.61 0.04
N LEU A 131 25.02 7.31 -0.99
CA LEU A 131 24.69 8.71 -1.22
C LEU A 131 23.27 8.90 -1.79
N TYR A 132 22.74 7.88 -2.46
CA TYR A 132 21.47 7.94 -3.17
C TYR A 132 20.49 6.92 -2.65
N TYR A 133 19.20 7.23 -2.80
CA TYR A 133 18.13 6.27 -2.59
C TYR A 133 18.05 5.34 -3.80
N SER A 134 17.77 4.06 -3.53
CA SER A 134 17.38 3.09 -4.53
C SER A 134 15.92 2.70 -4.33
N LYS A 135 15.16 2.62 -5.42
CA LYS A 135 13.81 2.06 -5.41
C LYS A 135 13.87 0.57 -5.06
N ILE A 136 12.95 0.11 -4.22
CA ILE A 136 12.92 -1.28 -3.76
C ILE A 136 12.27 -2.17 -4.82
N TYR A 137 12.97 -3.26 -5.15
CA TYR A 137 12.50 -4.33 -6.02
C TYR A 137 12.74 -5.66 -5.31
N ARG A 138 11.67 -6.40 -5.07
CA ARG A 138 11.72 -7.67 -4.34
C ARG A 138 11.65 -8.85 -5.29
N ALA A 139 12.52 -9.84 -5.10
CA ALA A 139 12.44 -11.10 -5.82
C ALA A 139 11.31 -11.98 -5.22
N PRO A 140 10.34 -12.43 -6.04
CA PRO A 140 9.30 -13.33 -5.57
C PRO A 140 9.87 -14.73 -5.29
N ILE A 141 9.61 -15.26 -4.10
CA ILE A 141 9.97 -16.64 -3.72
C ILE A 141 8.74 -17.55 -3.63
N GLU A 142 8.95 -18.85 -3.78
CA GLU A 142 7.91 -19.88 -3.60
C GLU A 142 7.96 -20.42 -2.17
N VAL A 143 6.78 -20.57 -1.54
CA VAL A 143 6.61 -21.15 -0.22
C VAL A 143 5.58 -22.29 -0.29
N ASP A 144 6.01 -23.50 0.06
CA ASP A 144 5.10 -24.63 0.33
C ASP A 144 4.82 -24.71 1.82
N VAL A 145 3.66 -24.21 2.25
CA VAL A 145 3.30 -24.09 3.68
C VAL A 145 3.16 -25.42 4.39
N ARG A 146 3.15 -26.55 3.67
CA ARG A 146 3.15 -27.88 4.28
C ARG A 146 4.55 -28.30 4.74
N ARG A 147 5.59 -27.86 4.04
CA ARG A 147 6.98 -28.34 4.22
C ARG A 147 7.95 -27.24 4.64
N GLN A 148 7.55 -25.99 4.51
CA GLN A 148 8.39 -24.84 4.81
C GLN A 148 8.76 -24.83 6.30
N ILE A 149 10.05 -24.65 6.55
CA ILE A 149 10.62 -24.40 7.88
C ILE A 149 11.33 -23.04 7.86
N THR A 150 11.66 -22.50 9.03
CA THR A 150 12.49 -21.28 9.10
C THR A 150 13.81 -21.47 8.35
N ASN A 151 14.16 -20.50 7.51
CA ASN A 151 15.45 -20.43 6.84
C ASN A 151 15.90 -18.96 6.72
N HIS A 152 16.94 -18.69 5.93
CA HIS A 152 17.49 -17.33 5.78
C HIS A 152 16.57 -16.34 5.04
N LEU A 153 15.53 -16.82 4.34
CA LEU A 153 14.57 -15.99 3.59
C LEU A 153 13.20 -15.94 4.27
N VAL A 154 12.73 -17.06 4.82
CA VAL A 154 11.39 -17.24 5.39
C VAL A 154 11.48 -17.45 6.88
N LYS A 155 10.73 -16.66 7.63
CA LYS A 155 10.48 -16.79 9.06
C LYS A 155 9.20 -17.61 9.24
N LEU A 156 9.27 -18.66 10.05
CA LEU A 156 8.11 -19.41 10.53
C LEU A 156 7.94 -19.13 12.02
N GLU A 157 6.81 -18.53 12.38
CA GLU A 157 6.36 -18.34 13.75
C GLU A 157 5.21 -19.29 14.05
N GLU A 158 5.19 -19.86 15.25
CA GLU A 158 4.19 -20.86 15.63
C GLU A 158 3.54 -20.46 16.95
N THR A 159 2.22 -20.32 16.93
CA THR A 159 1.42 -20.01 18.12
C THR A 159 0.52 -21.18 18.44
N GLN A 160 0.63 -21.70 19.66
CA GLN A 160 -0.26 -22.75 20.15
C GLN A 160 -1.45 -22.14 20.88
N TYR A 161 -2.65 -22.61 20.57
CA TYR A 161 -3.89 -22.27 21.27
C TYR A 161 -4.40 -23.52 21.99
N PRO A 162 -4.00 -23.74 23.27
CA PRO A 162 -4.34 -24.95 24.00
C PRO A 162 -5.85 -25.18 24.11
N GLU A 163 -6.63 -24.11 24.27
CA GLU A 163 -8.08 -24.19 24.42
C GLU A 163 -8.80 -24.72 23.17
N LEU A 164 -8.20 -24.52 21.99
CA LEU A 164 -8.74 -24.99 20.71
C LEU A 164 -8.01 -26.25 20.21
N GLY A 165 -7.04 -26.77 20.97
CA GLY A 165 -6.17 -27.87 20.54
C GLY A 165 -5.49 -27.60 19.19
N THR A 166 -5.25 -26.34 18.85
CA THR A 166 -4.90 -25.90 17.50
C THR A 166 -3.58 -25.14 17.51
N ARG A 167 -2.75 -25.34 16.48
CA ARG A 167 -1.52 -24.59 16.28
C ARG A 167 -1.64 -23.75 15.01
N ILE A 168 -1.29 -22.47 15.09
CA ILE A 168 -1.24 -21.57 13.95
C ILE A 168 0.22 -21.39 13.55
N LYS A 169 0.51 -21.58 12.27
CA LYS A 169 1.81 -21.32 11.64
C LYS A 169 1.72 -20.05 10.81
N ILE A 170 2.60 -19.08 11.08
CA ILE A 170 2.68 -17.82 10.35
C ILE A 170 3.99 -17.81 9.57
N TYR A 171 3.88 -17.72 8.25
CA TYR A 171 4.99 -17.61 7.32
C TYR A 171 5.12 -16.17 6.85
N SER A 172 6.29 -15.58 7.06
CA SER A 172 6.65 -14.23 6.61
C SER A 172 8.07 -14.23 6.07
N VAL A 173 8.47 -13.15 5.40
CA VAL A 173 9.88 -12.94 5.05
C VAL A 173 10.65 -12.56 6.31
N GLN A 174 11.90 -13.02 6.42
CA GLN A 174 12.81 -12.59 7.50
C GLN A 174 12.97 -11.07 7.51
N ASP A 175 13.03 -10.47 8.70
CA ASP A 175 13.05 -9.00 8.84
C ASP A 175 14.20 -8.35 8.05
N SER A 176 15.37 -8.99 8.05
CA SER A 176 16.56 -8.56 7.28
C SER A 176 16.44 -8.69 5.77
N MET A 177 15.47 -9.46 5.27
CA MET A 177 15.25 -9.75 3.85
C MET A 177 14.02 -9.03 3.28
N THR A 178 13.30 -8.26 4.10
CA THR A 178 12.03 -7.61 3.73
C THR A 178 12.14 -6.63 2.56
N ASP A 179 13.32 -6.09 2.26
CA ASP A 179 13.55 -5.22 1.10
C ASP A 179 14.04 -5.99 -0.14
N GLU A 180 14.42 -7.26 0.00
CA GLU A 180 15.07 -8.04 -1.07
C GLU A 180 14.14 -9.11 -1.66
N VAL A 181 13.28 -9.72 -0.84
CA VAL A 181 12.39 -10.80 -1.25
C VAL A 181 10.96 -10.61 -0.76
N THR A 182 10.01 -11.27 -1.43
CA THR A 182 8.61 -11.32 -1.02
C THR A 182 8.02 -12.70 -1.34
N ILE A 183 7.04 -13.17 -0.56
CA ILE A 183 6.40 -14.48 -0.82
C ILE A 183 5.51 -14.34 -2.07
N GLY A 184 6.00 -14.80 -3.21
CA GLY A 184 5.35 -14.65 -4.51
C GLY A 184 4.35 -15.75 -4.84
N THR A 185 4.73 -17.01 -4.62
CA THR A 185 3.86 -18.18 -4.85
C THR A 185 3.64 -18.92 -3.55
N VAL A 186 2.39 -19.20 -3.21
CA VAL A 186 2.00 -19.96 -2.02
C VAL A 186 1.40 -21.29 -2.45
N ARG A 187 1.92 -22.38 -1.89
CA ARG A 187 1.51 -23.75 -2.21
C ARG A 187 1.19 -24.54 -0.96
N TYR A 188 0.38 -25.58 -1.14
CA TYR A 188 0.24 -26.68 -0.19
C TYR A 188 0.49 -27.99 -0.94
N GLY A 189 1.71 -28.52 -0.83
CA GLY A 189 2.17 -29.62 -1.68
C GLY A 189 2.03 -29.30 -3.18
N ALA A 190 1.24 -30.09 -3.90
CA ALA A 190 1.02 -29.89 -5.33
C ALA A 190 0.07 -28.72 -5.66
N CYS A 191 -0.78 -28.30 -4.71
CA CYS A 191 -1.80 -27.27 -4.93
C CYS A 191 -1.19 -25.87 -4.87
N VAL A 192 -1.44 -25.04 -5.89
CA VAL A 192 -1.06 -23.62 -5.89
C VAL A 192 -2.25 -22.80 -5.40
N LEU A 193 -2.10 -22.11 -4.27
CA LEU A 193 -3.16 -21.32 -3.64
C LEU A 193 -3.17 -19.89 -4.19
N ASP A 194 -2.01 -19.26 -4.28
CA ASP A 194 -1.87 -17.93 -4.90
C ASP A 194 -0.52 -17.83 -5.63
N ARG A 195 -0.53 -17.12 -6.77
CA ARG A 195 0.64 -16.87 -7.62
C ARG A 195 0.69 -15.44 -8.15
N ARG A 196 -0.18 -14.55 -7.67
CA ARG A 196 -0.23 -13.17 -8.13
C ARG A 196 0.97 -12.40 -7.55
N ILE A 197 1.86 -11.96 -8.43
CA ILE A 197 3.08 -11.21 -8.06
C ILE A 197 3.09 -9.76 -8.54
N GLU A 198 2.21 -9.40 -9.49
CA GLU A 198 2.17 -8.05 -10.06
C GLU A 198 1.83 -7.01 -8.99
N GLY A 199 2.76 -6.07 -8.79
CA GLY A 199 2.66 -5.03 -7.78
C GLY A 199 2.70 -5.55 -6.34
N LEU A 200 3.13 -6.79 -6.08
CA LEU A 200 3.21 -7.33 -4.72
C LEU A 200 4.32 -6.64 -3.93
N ILE A 201 3.98 -6.07 -2.78
CA ILE A 201 4.91 -5.48 -1.82
C ILE A 201 5.30 -6.53 -0.78
N GLU A 202 4.29 -7.07 -0.10
CA GLU A 202 4.46 -7.95 1.05
C GLU A 202 3.38 -9.03 1.02
N ARG A 203 3.73 -10.23 1.48
CA ARG A 203 2.76 -11.29 1.73
C ARG A 203 3.12 -12.05 2.99
N ARG A 204 2.13 -12.30 3.84
CA ARG A 204 2.20 -13.27 4.93
C ARG A 204 1.16 -14.37 4.72
N VAL A 205 1.45 -15.55 5.24
CA VAL A 205 0.54 -16.70 5.16
C VAL A 205 0.33 -17.25 6.56
N GLU A 206 -0.93 -17.42 6.95
CA GLU A 206 -1.33 -18.04 8.21
C GLU A 206 -1.98 -19.39 7.89
N MET A 207 -1.56 -20.44 8.58
CA MET A 207 -2.11 -21.79 8.41
C MET A 207 -2.47 -22.39 9.75
N THR A 208 -3.70 -22.89 9.85
CA THR A 208 -4.17 -23.71 10.95
C THR A 208 -3.68 -25.15 10.76
N GLU A 209 -2.85 -25.65 11.68
CA GLU A 209 -2.41 -27.04 11.68
C GLU A 209 -3.52 -27.92 12.28
N SER A 210 -4.36 -28.47 11.40
CA SER A 210 -5.44 -29.41 11.74
C SER A 210 -5.60 -30.45 10.64
N ARG A 211 -6.56 -31.38 10.81
CA ARG A 211 -6.94 -32.33 9.74
C ARG A 211 -7.53 -31.62 8.51
N ASN A 212 -8.26 -30.53 8.74
CA ASN A 212 -8.85 -29.69 7.71
C ASN A 212 -8.20 -28.29 7.80
N PRO A 213 -6.96 -28.15 7.30
CA PRO A 213 -6.23 -26.90 7.44
C PRO A 213 -7.00 -25.75 6.77
N GLU A 214 -7.02 -24.62 7.45
CA GLU A 214 -7.43 -23.33 6.90
C GLU A 214 -6.17 -22.53 6.61
N ILE A 215 -6.13 -21.88 5.44
CA ILE A 215 -4.99 -21.04 5.04
C ILE A 215 -5.51 -19.65 4.71
N THR A 216 -4.99 -18.64 5.40
CA THR A 216 -5.26 -17.24 5.09
C THR A 216 -4.00 -16.58 4.52
N ILE A 217 -4.11 -16.02 3.32
CA ILE A 217 -3.04 -15.31 2.64
C ILE A 217 -3.36 -13.81 2.65
N VAL A 218 -2.53 -13.02 3.32
CA VAL A 218 -2.66 -11.55 3.35
C VAL A 218 -1.56 -10.94 2.48
N SER A 219 -1.97 -10.21 1.45
CA SER A 219 -1.07 -9.60 0.46
C SER A 219 -1.25 -8.08 0.41
N LYS A 220 -0.16 -7.33 0.46
CA LYS A 220 -0.12 -5.87 0.26
C LYS A 220 0.39 -5.56 -1.15
N TYR A 221 -0.27 -4.66 -1.86
CA TYR A 221 0.06 -4.32 -3.24
C TYR A 221 0.38 -2.83 -3.43
N ARG A 222 1.18 -2.51 -4.45
CA ARG A 222 1.56 -1.15 -4.86
C ARG A 222 0.36 -0.25 -5.15
N ASN A 223 -0.76 -0.82 -5.55
CA ASN A 223 -1.99 -0.05 -5.78
C ASN A 223 -2.71 0.41 -4.48
N GLY A 224 -2.09 0.20 -3.31
CA GLY A 224 -2.66 0.58 -2.02
C GLY A 224 -3.54 -0.47 -1.36
N TYR A 225 -3.84 -1.59 -2.02
CA TYR A 225 -4.74 -2.60 -1.47
C TYR A 225 -4.04 -3.64 -0.60
N ILE A 226 -4.72 -4.01 0.48
CA ILE A 226 -4.50 -5.22 1.24
C ILE A 226 -5.59 -6.20 0.84
N VAL A 227 -5.20 -7.40 0.40
CA VAL A 227 -6.13 -8.47 0.04
C VAL A 227 -5.86 -9.66 0.95
N ALA A 228 -6.87 -10.05 1.73
CA ALA A 228 -6.86 -11.27 2.52
C ALA A 228 -7.73 -12.31 1.80
N LYS A 229 -7.17 -13.49 1.54
CA LYS A 229 -7.89 -14.62 0.95
C LYS A 229 -7.83 -15.81 1.89
N SER A 230 -8.96 -16.38 2.22
CA SER A 230 -9.06 -17.56 3.08
C SER A 230 -9.42 -18.78 2.25
N TYR A 231 -8.73 -19.89 2.50
CA TYR A 231 -8.89 -21.14 1.78
C TYR A 231 -9.20 -22.27 2.76
N ASN A 232 -10.22 -23.04 2.45
CA ASN A 232 -10.62 -24.22 3.24
C ASN A 232 -10.25 -25.48 2.50
N PHE A 233 -9.67 -26.44 3.23
CA PHE A 233 -9.40 -27.77 2.70
C PHE A 233 -10.67 -28.63 2.67
N SER A 234 -10.88 -29.35 1.57
CA SER A 234 -11.98 -30.30 1.39
C SER A 234 -11.41 -31.72 1.28
N ASP A 235 -11.70 -32.55 2.29
CA ASP A 235 -11.31 -33.97 2.33
C ASP A 235 -11.83 -34.75 1.11
N GLU A 236 -13.06 -34.46 0.64
CA GLU A 236 -13.69 -35.16 -0.50
C GLU A 236 -12.93 -34.97 -1.81
N SER A 237 -12.41 -33.76 -2.03
CA SER A 237 -11.70 -33.39 -3.25
C SER A 237 -10.18 -33.41 -3.08
N ASN A 238 -9.69 -33.60 -1.85
CA ASN A 238 -8.28 -33.47 -1.47
C ASN A 238 -7.66 -32.16 -2.02
N SER A 239 -8.42 -31.05 -1.92
CA SER A 239 -8.05 -29.77 -2.53
C SER A 239 -8.53 -28.58 -1.69
N PHE A 240 -7.93 -27.42 -1.92
CA PHE A 240 -8.33 -26.16 -1.29
C PHE A 240 -9.31 -25.40 -2.17
N HIS A 241 -10.33 -24.82 -1.53
CA HIS A 241 -11.29 -23.93 -2.17
C HIS A 241 -11.19 -22.55 -1.55
N LEU A 242 -11.30 -21.50 -2.38
CA LEU A 242 -11.37 -20.13 -1.91
C LEU A 242 -12.69 -19.94 -1.15
N ALA A 243 -12.60 -19.70 0.15
CA ALA A 243 -13.75 -19.52 1.04
C ALA A 243 -14.19 -18.06 1.10
N ASP A 244 -13.22 -17.13 1.23
CA ASP A 244 -13.49 -15.70 1.35
C ASP A 244 -12.39 -14.85 0.70
N THR A 245 -12.76 -13.61 0.34
CA THR A 245 -11.82 -12.58 -0.10
C THR A 245 -12.23 -11.23 0.47
N ALA A 246 -11.44 -10.75 1.42
CA ALA A 246 -11.55 -9.40 1.95
C ALA A 246 -10.54 -8.47 1.28
N LYS A 247 -10.98 -7.24 0.96
CA LYS A 247 -10.16 -6.22 0.32
C LYS A 247 -10.29 -4.91 1.09
N THR A 248 -9.19 -4.42 1.62
CA THR A 248 -9.10 -3.15 2.35
C THR A 248 -7.98 -2.29 1.78
N PHE A 249 -7.95 -1.02 2.15
CA PHE A 249 -6.81 -0.15 1.81
C PHE A 249 -5.76 -0.19 2.91
N MET A 250 -4.50 -0.07 2.54
CA MET A 250 -3.42 0.19 3.49
C MET A 250 -3.72 1.45 4.30
N SER A 251 -3.28 1.51 5.54
CA SER A 251 -3.35 2.78 6.26
C SER A 251 -2.40 3.78 5.60
N LEU A 252 -2.83 5.04 5.52
CA LEU A 252 -1.95 6.13 5.07
C LEU A 252 -1.02 6.63 6.18
N ARG A 253 -1.38 6.33 7.43
CA ARG A 253 -0.58 6.60 8.63
C ARG A 253 -0.34 5.28 9.34
N GLU A 254 0.91 4.87 9.48
CA GLU A 254 1.29 3.70 10.29
C GLU A 254 1.51 4.10 11.74
#